data_AF-A0A1E8PLP6-F1
#
_entry.id   AF-A0A1E8PLP6-F1
#
_cell.length_a   1.000
_cell.length_b   1.000
_cell.length_c   1.000
_cell.angle_alpha   90.00
_cell.angle_beta   90.00
_cell.angle_gamma   90.00
#
_symmetry.space_group_name_H-M   'P 1'
#
loop_
_entity.id
_entity.type
_entity.pdbx_description
1 polymer ?
#
loop_
_entity_poly.entity_id
_entity_poly.type
_entity_poly.pdbx_seq_one_letter_code
_entity_poly.pdbx_strand_id
1 'polypeptide(L)'
;MQAIDALQTLSGTAATGLDSLLAQRIARDEARRGLILAAMLLVLLAAAYLCAGFYAAFARDVAQLRLAVGAAAAGDLSQRITSQAQDEIGDLVRDFGAMTHGLATLVQEIRGGAAIIAAAGADIAQGNAALSGHTATQADALGATVDSMRELTATVGRNEAHVGQGPTLVATAAEVALRGGKRWAPWSRRWPRSRQVRTRSSISLASSTASPSRPISWP
;
A
#
# COMPACT_ATOMS: atom_id res chain seq x y z
N MET A 1 121.97 -47.50 -4.89
CA MET A 1 121.11 -47.02 -5.99
C MET A 1 119.68 -47.55 -5.88
N GLN A 2 119.44 -48.86 -5.70
CA GLN A 2 118.08 -49.44 -5.58
C GLN A 2 117.16 -48.78 -4.53
N ALA A 3 117.68 -48.37 -3.37
CA ALA A 3 116.88 -47.70 -2.34
C ALA A 3 116.39 -46.30 -2.75
N ILE A 4 117.14 -45.59 -3.60
CA ILE A 4 116.77 -44.26 -4.09
C ILE A 4 115.68 -44.39 -5.15
N ASP A 5 115.81 -45.35 -6.07
CA ASP A 5 114.78 -45.66 -7.08
C ASP A 5 113.46 -46.12 -6.42
N ALA A 6 113.55 -46.94 -5.37
CA ALA A 6 112.37 -47.37 -4.60
C ALA A 6 111.68 -46.18 -3.90
N LEU A 7 112.43 -45.21 -3.41
CA LEU A 7 111.89 -44.03 -2.72
C LEU A 7 111.30 -43.02 -3.72
N GLN A 8 111.90 -42.89 -4.91
CA GLN A 8 111.38 -42.08 -6.02
C GLN A 8 110.12 -42.69 -6.65
N THR A 9 110.05 -44.01 -6.80
CA THR A 9 108.85 -44.70 -7.29
C THR A 9 107.70 -44.60 -6.29
N LEU A 10 107.97 -44.76 -4.99
CA LEU A 10 106.98 -44.58 -3.93
C LEU A 10 106.46 -43.14 -3.85
N SER A 11 107.35 -42.14 -3.93
CA SER A 11 106.93 -40.73 -3.92
C SER A 11 106.12 -40.37 -5.16
N GLY A 12 106.48 -40.90 -6.33
CA GLY A 12 105.73 -40.74 -7.58
C GLY A 12 104.33 -41.36 -7.50
N THR A 13 104.21 -42.59 -6.99
CA THR A 13 102.90 -43.24 -6.80
C THR A 13 102.04 -42.52 -5.76
N ALA A 14 102.63 -42.10 -4.63
CA ALA A 14 101.94 -41.32 -3.61
C ALA A 14 101.43 -39.97 -4.14
N ALA A 15 102.23 -39.28 -4.97
CA ALA A 15 101.83 -38.03 -5.61
C ALA A 15 100.63 -38.23 -6.56
N THR A 16 100.69 -39.22 -7.46
CA THR A 16 99.57 -39.51 -8.38
C THR A 16 98.29 -39.96 -7.66
N GLY A 17 98.44 -40.73 -6.56
CA GLY A 17 97.30 -41.14 -5.74
C GLY A 17 96.63 -39.95 -5.07
N LEU A 18 97.42 -39.02 -4.49
CA LEU A 18 96.91 -37.79 -3.90
C LEU A 18 96.19 -36.91 -4.94
N ASP A 19 96.78 -36.72 -6.13
CA ASP A 19 96.18 -35.93 -7.21
C ASP A 19 94.82 -36.49 -7.64
N SER A 20 94.72 -37.82 -7.79
CA SER A 20 93.45 -38.48 -8.16
C SER A 20 92.35 -38.30 -7.10
N LEU A 21 92.70 -38.33 -5.81
CA LEU A 21 91.76 -38.12 -4.71
C LEU A 21 91.31 -36.67 -4.61
N LEU A 22 92.21 -35.71 -4.84
CA LEU A 22 91.89 -34.29 -4.93
C LEU A 22 90.97 -34.00 -6.12
N ALA A 23 91.26 -34.54 -7.30
CA ALA A 23 90.40 -34.40 -8.47
C ALA A 23 89.00 -34.98 -8.24
N GLN A 24 88.89 -36.15 -7.60
CA GLN A 24 87.59 -36.74 -7.24
C GLN A 24 86.81 -35.92 -6.20
N ARG A 25 87.50 -35.30 -5.22
CA ARG A 25 86.89 -34.40 -4.22
C ARG A 25 86.32 -33.16 -4.90
N ILE A 26 87.11 -32.50 -5.76
CA ILE A 26 86.69 -31.30 -6.48
C ILE A 26 85.47 -31.58 -7.36
N ALA A 27 85.50 -32.66 -8.15
CA ALA A 27 84.36 -33.04 -9.00
C ALA A 27 83.09 -33.36 -8.19
N ARG A 28 83.21 -34.02 -7.03
CA ARG A 28 82.06 -34.25 -6.13
C ARG A 28 81.52 -32.96 -5.53
N ASP A 29 82.39 -32.03 -5.15
CA ASP A 29 81.98 -30.76 -4.55
C ASP A 29 81.30 -29.85 -5.59
N GLU A 30 81.78 -29.83 -6.84
CA GLU A 30 81.12 -29.14 -7.95
C GLU A 30 79.74 -29.74 -8.26
N ALA A 31 79.63 -31.07 -8.36
CA ALA A 31 78.35 -31.74 -8.58
C ALA A 31 77.37 -31.49 -7.42
N ARG A 32 77.84 -31.54 -6.17
CA ARG A 32 77.03 -31.22 -4.98
C ARG A 32 76.55 -29.76 -5.00
N ARG A 33 77.43 -28.81 -5.31
CA ARG A 33 77.06 -27.38 -5.41
C ARG A 33 76.00 -27.16 -6.50
N GLY A 34 76.18 -27.75 -7.68
CA GLY A 34 75.21 -27.67 -8.78
C GLY A 34 73.84 -28.22 -8.37
N LEU A 35 73.81 -29.37 -7.69
CA LEU A 35 72.57 -29.98 -7.21
C LEU A 35 71.89 -29.11 -6.14
N ILE A 36 72.64 -28.53 -5.21
CA ILE A 36 72.10 -27.62 -4.19
C ILE A 36 71.50 -26.37 -4.84
N LEU A 37 72.19 -25.74 -5.79
CA LEU A 37 71.68 -24.56 -6.50
C LEU A 37 70.43 -24.88 -7.32
N ALA A 38 70.41 -26.02 -8.02
CA ALA A 38 69.24 -26.47 -8.77
C ALA A 38 68.04 -26.74 -7.84
N ALA A 39 68.27 -27.39 -6.69
CA ALA A 39 67.24 -27.64 -5.70
C ALA A 39 66.69 -26.33 -5.10
N MET A 40 67.56 -25.37 -4.77
CA MET A 40 67.15 -24.05 -4.29
C MET A 40 66.30 -23.30 -5.32
N LEU A 41 66.72 -23.32 -6.60
CA LEU A 41 65.97 -22.69 -7.68
C LEU A 41 64.59 -23.33 -7.84
N LEU A 42 64.51 -24.67 -7.80
CA LEU A 42 63.26 -25.39 -7.91
C LEU A 42 62.29 -25.06 -6.77
N VAL A 43 62.79 -24.99 -5.52
CA VAL A 43 61.98 -24.59 -4.35
C VAL A 43 61.50 -23.15 -4.49
N LEU A 44 62.36 -22.23 -4.94
CA LEU A 44 61.98 -20.83 -5.16
C LEU A 44 60.90 -20.70 -6.24
N LEU A 45 61.02 -21.42 -7.35
CA LEU A 45 60.02 -21.42 -8.42
C LEU A 45 58.69 -22.02 -7.94
N ALA A 46 58.72 -23.11 -7.19
CA ALA A 46 57.52 -23.71 -6.61
C ALA A 46 56.83 -22.74 -5.62
N ALA A 47 57.60 -22.09 -4.74
CA ALA A 47 57.08 -21.09 -3.81
C ALA A 47 56.47 -19.89 -4.56
N ALA A 48 57.14 -19.38 -5.60
CA ALA A 48 56.62 -18.29 -6.42
C ALA A 48 55.32 -18.67 -7.13
N TYR A 49 55.24 -19.89 -7.68
CA TYR A 49 54.03 -20.40 -8.33
C TYR A 49 52.85 -20.51 -7.34
N LEU A 50 53.08 -21.08 -6.16
CA LEU A 50 52.05 -21.22 -5.13
C LEU A 50 51.60 -19.86 -4.60
N CYS A 51 52.53 -18.93 -4.33
CA CYS A 51 52.20 -17.58 -3.88
C CYS A 51 51.41 -16.81 -4.95
N ALA A 52 51.79 -16.91 -6.23
CA ALA A 52 51.07 -16.25 -7.32
C ALA A 52 49.64 -16.81 -7.47
N GLY A 53 49.49 -18.14 -7.39
CA GLY A 53 48.17 -18.79 -7.43
C GLY A 53 47.28 -18.39 -6.26
N PHE A 54 47.82 -18.40 -5.04
CA PHE A 54 47.11 -17.98 -3.84
C PHE A 54 46.70 -16.50 -3.91
N TYR A 55 47.63 -15.62 -4.29
CA TYR A 55 47.36 -14.18 -4.42
C TYR A 55 46.28 -13.89 -5.47
N ALA A 56 46.32 -14.58 -6.61
CA ALA A 56 45.32 -14.40 -7.67
C ALA A 56 43.92 -14.87 -7.22
N ALA A 57 43.83 -16.00 -6.53
CA ALA A 57 42.57 -16.50 -5.98
C ALA A 57 42.02 -15.54 -4.91
N PHE A 58 42.85 -15.14 -3.95
CA PHE A 58 42.48 -14.23 -2.88
C PHE A 58 42.03 -12.85 -3.41
N ALA A 59 42.79 -12.27 -4.34
CA ALA A 59 42.46 -10.97 -4.91
C ALA A 59 41.13 -10.99 -5.67
N ARG A 60 40.82 -12.09 -6.36
CA ARG A 60 39.55 -12.26 -7.08
C ARG A 60 38.35 -12.26 -6.12
N ASP A 61 38.43 -13.05 -5.04
CA ASP A 61 37.32 -13.17 -4.07
C ASP A 61 37.09 -11.86 -3.33
N VAL A 62 38.17 -11.19 -2.90
CA VAL A 62 38.08 -9.87 -2.25
C VAL A 62 37.52 -8.82 -3.22
N ALA A 63 37.89 -8.84 -4.50
CA ALA A 63 37.35 -7.90 -5.49
C ALA A 63 35.84 -8.10 -5.71
N GLN A 64 35.36 -9.34 -5.78
CA GLN A 64 33.94 -9.65 -5.89
C GLN A 64 33.16 -9.18 -4.66
N LEU A 65 33.67 -9.47 -3.46
CA LEU A 65 33.07 -8.98 -2.22
C LEU A 65 32.99 -7.46 -2.21
N ARG A 66 34.06 -6.77 -2.61
CA ARG A 66 34.12 -5.32 -2.62
C ARG A 66 33.11 -4.68 -3.58
N LEU A 67 32.93 -5.27 -4.77
CA LEU A 67 31.91 -4.82 -5.73
C LEU A 67 30.51 -4.96 -5.15
N ALA A 68 30.23 -6.10 -4.52
CA ALA A 68 28.90 -6.36 -4.01
C ALA A 68 28.57 -5.58 -2.73
N VAL A 69 29.57 -5.33 -1.87
CA VAL A 69 29.46 -4.36 -0.78
C VAL A 69 29.15 -2.97 -1.32
N GLY A 70 29.81 -2.54 -2.40
CA GLY A 70 29.53 -1.27 -3.07
C GLY A 70 28.10 -1.18 -3.59
N ALA A 71 27.61 -2.25 -4.23
CA ALA A 71 26.23 -2.33 -4.72
C ALA A 71 25.20 -2.29 -3.57
N ALA A 72 25.43 -3.08 -2.52
CA ALA A 72 24.57 -3.09 -1.33
C ALA A 72 24.54 -1.72 -0.63
N ALA A 73 25.67 -1.03 -0.54
CA ALA A 73 25.75 0.32 0.00
C ALA A 73 24.99 1.36 -0.86
N ALA A 74 24.88 1.12 -2.18
CA ALA A 74 24.05 1.91 -3.08
C ALA A 74 22.56 1.52 -3.05
N GLY A 75 22.18 0.51 -2.25
CA GLY A 75 20.81 0.00 -2.16
C GLY A 75 20.44 -1.05 -3.21
N ASP A 76 21.40 -1.48 -4.04
CA ASP A 76 21.22 -2.60 -4.96
C ASP A 76 21.53 -3.92 -4.27
N LEU A 77 20.49 -4.56 -3.75
CA LEU A 77 20.53 -5.87 -3.10
C LEU A 77 20.27 -7.03 -4.07
N SER A 78 20.24 -6.78 -5.39
CA SER A 78 19.96 -7.82 -6.39
C SER A 78 21.17 -8.70 -6.74
N GLN A 79 22.36 -8.26 -6.34
CA GLN A 79 23.62 -8.93 -6.65
C GLN A 79 23.74 -10.25 -5.89
N ARG A 80 24.02 -11.33 -6.63
CA ARG A 80 24.34 -12.64 -6.04
C ARG A 80 25.83 -12.77 -5.89
N ILE A 81 26.27 -13.03 -4.67
CA ILE A 81 27.67 -13.23 -4.33
C ILE A 81 27.84 -14.67 -3.90
N THR A 82 28.76 -15.36 -4.55
CA THR A 82 29.09 -16.75 -4.26
C THR A 82 30.59 -16.89 -4.33
N SER A 83 31.21 -17.42 -3.28
CA SER A 83 32.60 -17.88 -3.34
C SER A 83 32.63 -19.41 -3.40
N GLN A 84 33.55 -19.94 -4.21
CA GLN A 84 33.88 -21.37 -4.23
C GLN A 84 35.00 -21.71 -3.22
N ALA A 85 35.55 -20.71 -2.53
CA ALA A 85 36.56 -20.92 -1.51
C ALA A 85 35.94 -21.62 -0.29
N GLN A 86 36.72 -22.55 0.26
CA GLN A 86 36.40 -23.32 1.45
C GLN A 86 37.19 -22.81 2.67
N ASP A 87 37.68 -21.57 2.60
CA ASP A 87 38.39 -20.89 3.67
C ASP A 87 37.50 -19.83 4.35
N GLU A 88 38.07 -19.12 5.32
CA GLU A 88 37.39 -18.08 6.10
C GLU A 88 36.89 -16.92 5.22
N ILE A 89 37.52 -16.68 4.08
CA ILE A 89 37.07 -15.67 3.11
C ILE A 89 35.81 -16.16 2.40
N GLY A 90 35.77 -17.44 2.03
CA GLY A 90 34.58 -18.08 1.51
C GLY A 90 33.39 -17.99 2.48
N ASP A 91 33.62 -18.22 3.78
CA ASP A 91 32.60 -18.06 4.83
C ASP A 91 32.11 -16.61 4.92
N LEU A 92 33.03 -15.64 4.98
CA LEU A 92 32.68 -14.22 5.04
C LEU A 92 31.82 -13.78 3.83
N VAL A 93 32.15 -14.26 2.63
CA VAL A 93 31.38 -14.00 1.42
C VAL A 93 29.97 -14.59 1.51
N ARG A 94 29.83 -15.82 2.03
CA ARG A 94 28.53 -16.47 2.23
C ARG A 94 27.68 -15.74 3.25
N ASP A 95 28.26 -15.36 4.39
CA ASP A 95 27.57 -14.62 5.44
C ASP A 95 27.09 -13.25 4.95
N PHE A 96 27.92 -12.55 4.18
CA PHE A 96 27.53 -11.29 3.56
C PHE A 96 26.41 -11.48 2.52
N GLY A 97 26.45 -12.57 1.75
CA GLY A 97 25.36 -12.98 0.85
C GLY A 97 24.04 -13.25 1.60
N ALA A 98 24.09 -13.92 2.74
CA ALA A 98 22.91 -14.17 3.58
C ALA A 98 22.33 -12.87 4.15
N MET A 99 23.21 -11.95 4.61
CA MET A 99 22.79 -10.64 5.12
C MET A 99 22.09 -9.80 4.05
N THR A 100 22.67 -9.70 2.85
CA THR A 100 22.07 -8.95 1.73
C THR A 100 20.73 -9.54 1.29
N HIS A 101 20.60 -10.86 1.28
CA HIS A 101 19.33 -11.53 1.04
C HIS A 101 18.27 -11.20 2.10
N GLY A 102 18.64 -11.27 3.38
CA GLY A 102 17.75 -10.90 4.49
C GLY A 102 17.27 -9.45 4.40
N LEU A 103 18.19 -8.52 4.09
CA LEU A 103 17.85 -7.11 3.87
C LEU A 103 16.90 -6.93 2.68
N ALA A 104 17.12 -7.66 1.58
CA ALA A 104 16.24 -7.58 0.41
C ALA A 104 14.81 -8.01 0.76
N THR A 105 14.66 -9.11 1.50
CA THR A 105 13.37 -9.59 1.99
C THR A 105 12.67 -8.57 2.88
N LEU A 106 13.38 -7.99 3.85
CA LEU A 106 12.83 -6.95 4.73
C LEU A 106 12.36 -5.72 3.93
N VAL A 107 13.11 -5.28 2.93
CA VAL A 107 12.71 -4.17 2.06
C VAL A 107 11.45 -4.50 1.25
N GLN A 108 11.31 -5.74 0.76
CA GLN A 108 10.11 -6.18 0.06
C GLN A 108 8.89 -6.19 0.99
N GLU A 109 9.03 -6.70 2.22
CA GLU A 109 7.97 -6.68 3.22
C GLU A 109 7.53 -5.25 3.56
N ILE A 110 8.47 -4.33 3.77
CA ILE A 110 8.18 -2.91 4.02
C ILE A 110 7.45 -2.29 2.84
N ARG A 111 7.88 -2.55 1.59
CA ARG A 111 7.19 -2.08 0.38
C ARG A 111 5.76 -2.63 0.28
N GLY A 112 5.58 -3.92 0.58
CA GLY A 112 4.26 -4.55 0.61
C GLY A 112 3.35 -3.90 1.66
N GLY A 113 3.85 -3.71 2.89
CA GLY A 113 3.13 -3.03 3.96
C GLY A 113 2.76 -1.58 3.60
N ALA A 114 3.68 -0.84 2.98
CA ALA A 114 3.42 0.52 2.51
C ALA A 114 2.33 0.57 1.42
N ALA A 115 2.29 -0.42 0.51
CA ALA A 115 1.24 -0.52 -0.49
C ALA A 115 -0.14 -0.79 0.13
N ILE A 116 -0.20 -1.64 1.16
CA ILE A 116 -1.44 -1.90 1.92
C ILE A 116 -1.91 -0.62 2.63
N ILE A 117 -1.01 0.11 3.28
CA ILE A 117 -1.33 1.38 3.96
C ILE A 117 -1.81 2.42 2.94
N ALA A 118 -1.17 2.52 1.77
CA ALA A 118 -1.59 3.44 0.71
C ALA A 118 -3.00 3.12 0.20
N ALA A 119 -3.32 1.84 0.00
CA ALA A 119 -4.66 1.41 -0.40
C ALA A 119 -5.70 1.74 0.69
N ALA A 120 -5.42 1.39 1.96
CA ALA A 120 -6.31 1.71 3.07
C ALA A 120 -6.52 3.23 3.23
N GLY A 121 -5.48 4.03 3.00
CA GLY A 121 -5.56 5.49 3.00
C GLY A 121 -6.49 6.03 1.89
N ALA A 122 -6.45 5.44 0.70
CA ALA A 122 -7.35 5.79 -0.39
C ALA A 122 -8.82 5.45 -0.05
N ASP A 123 -9.06 4.27 0.55
CA ASP A 123 -10.40 3.85 0.99
C ASP A 123 -10.95 4.80 2.07
N ILE A 124 -10.12 5.20 3.04
CA ILE A 124 -10.49 6.18 4.07
C ILE A 124 -10.84 7.53 3.42
N ALA A 125 -10.03 8.00 2.48
CA ALA A 125 -10.28 9.27 1.79
C ALA A 125 -11.60 9.25 1.02
N GLN A 126 -11.90 8.15 0.32
CA GLN A 126 -13.16 7.96 -0.38
C GLN A 126 -14.35 7.89 0.60
N GLY A 127 -14.21 7.15 1.70
CA GLY A 127 -15.22 7.07 2.74
C GLY A 127 -15.51 8.44 3.37
N ASN A 128 -14.47 9.25 3.62
CA ASN A 128 -14.62 10.58 4.19
C ASN A 128 -15.33 11.55 3.22
N ALA A 129 -15.05 11.44 1.91
CA ALA A 129 -15.75 12.21 0.88
C ALA A 129 -17.25 11.84 0.82
N ALA A 130 -17.57 10.55 0.87
CA ALA A 130 -18.95 10.08 0.92
C ALA A 130 -19.69 10.56 2.17
N LEU A 131 -19.07 10.46 3.35
CA LEU A 131 -19.64 10.94 4.61
C LEU A 131 -19.86 12.46 4.61
N SER A 132 -18.92 13.22 4.05
CA SER A 132 -19.06 14.67 3.88
C SER A 132 -20.24 15.00 2.95
N GLY A 133 -20.41 14.25 1.86
CA GLY A 133 -21.55 14.41 0.95
C GLY A 133 -22.90 14.09 1.60
N HIS A 134 -22.97 13.03 2.40
CA HIS A 134 -24.14 12.73 3.22
C HIS A 134 -24.43 13.83 4.24
N THR A 135 -23.40 14.37 4.90
CA THR A 135 -23.54 15.47 5.86
C THR A 135 -24.08 16.73 5.19
N ALA A 136 -23.60 17.06 3.99
CA ALA A 136 -24.13 18.18 3.19
C ALA A 136 -25.61 17.96 2.84
N THR A 137 -25.96 16.76 2.34
CA THR A 137 -27.35 16.42 2.01
C THR A 137 -28.26 16.47 3.24
N GLN A 138 -27.78 16.02 4.40
CA GLN A 138 -28.53 16.06 5.65
C GLN A 138 -28.72 17.50 6.14
N ALA A 139 -27.72 18.36 5.99
CA ALA A 139 -27.84 19.78 6.30
C ALA A 139 -28.89 20.46 5.41
N ASP A 140 -28.91 20.15 4.11
CA ASP A 140 -29.92 20.66 3.17
C ASP A 140 -31.33 20.21 3.54
N ALA A 141 -31.50 18.92 3.88
CA ALA A 141 -32.79 18.39 4.34
C ALA A 141 -33.26 19.03 5.66
N LEU A 142 -32.33 19.32 6.57
CA LEU A 142 -32.62 20.05 7.80
C LEU A 142 -33.05 21.50 7.49
N GLY A 143 -32.39 22.16 6.54
CA GLY A 143 -32.78 23.47 6.04
C GLY A 143 -34.21 23.48 5.48
N ALA A 144 -34.54 22.53 4.61
CA ALA A 144 -35.89 22.37 4.06
C ALA A 144 -36.95 22.11 5.16
N THR A 145 -36.59 21.39 6.22
CA THR A 145 -37.45 21.16 7.38
C THR A 145 -37.69 22.45 8.16
N VAL A 146 -36.65 23.27 8.37
CA VAL A 146 -36.77 24.58 9.02
C VAL A 146 -37.67 25.52 8.21
N ASP A 147 -37.55 25.51 6.88
CA ASP A 147 -38.41 26.32 6.02
C ASP A 147 -39.88 25.84 6.03
N SER A 148 -40.09 24.52 6.03
CA SER A 148 -41.43 23.94 6.22
C SER A 148 -42.01 24.32 7.58
N MET A 149 -41.20 24.34 8.64
CA MET A 149 -41.62 24.81 9.96
C MET A 149 -41.94 26.31 9.97
N ARG A 150 -41.17 27.15 9.25
CA ARG A 150 -41.50 28.57 9.09
C ARG A 150 -42.84 28.78 8.39
N GLU A 151 -43.10 28.06 7.31
CA GLU A 151 -44.37 28.13 6.58
C GLU A 151 -45.54 27.65 7.45
N LEU A 152 -45.34 26.56 8.22
CA LEU A 152 -46.33 26.08 9.19
C LEU A 152 -46.61 27.12 10.28
N THR A 153 -45.58 27.71 10.89
CA THR A 153 -45.73 28.77 11.89
C THR A 153 -46.46 29.99 11.30
N ALA A 154 -46.14 30.40 10.07
CA ALA A 154 -46.84 31.48 9.39
C ALA A 154 -48.32 31.15 9.12
N THR A 155 -48.61 29.90 8.76
CA THR A 155 -49.98 29.42 8.55
C THR A 155 -50.77 29.37 9.86
N VAL A 156 -50.15 28.91 10.95
CA VAL A 156 -50.74 28.94 12.31
C VAL A 156 -51.04 30.38 12.72
N GLY A 157 -50.09 31.31 12.55
CA GLY A 157 -50.31 32.72 12.84
C GLY A 157 -51.44 33.35 12.02
N ARG A 158 -51.55 32.99 10.72
CA ARG A 158 -52.70 33.38 9.89
C ARG A 158 -54.02 32.81 10.41
N ASN A 159 -54.06 31.52 10.79
CA ASN A 159 -55.24 30.89 11.37
C ASN A 159 -55.67 31.55 12.68
N GLU A 160 -54.73 31.86 13.56
CA GLU A 160 -55.00 32.60 14.80
C GLU A 160 -55.63 33.97 14.51
N ALA A 161 -55.09 34.72 13.55
CA ALA A 161 -55.68 35.99 13.13
C ALA A 161 -57.10 35.84 12.56
N HIS A 162 -57.35 34.82 11.73
CA HIS A 162 -58.68 34.52 11.20
C HIS A 162 -59.68 34.16 12.30
N VAL A 163 -59.28 33.34 13.28
CA VAL A 163 -60.13 32.99 14.44
C VAL A 163 -60.40 34.23 15.29
N GLY A 164 -59.41 35.09 15.50
CA GLY A 164 -59.56 36.36 16.22
C GLY A 164 -60.52 37.35 15.53
N GLN A 165 -60.59 37.34 14.20
CA GLN A 165 -61.55 38.14 13.41
C GLN A 165 -62.94 37.50 13.28
N GLY A 166 -63.09 36.22 13.60
CA GLY A 166 -64.36 35.50 13.54
C GLY A 166 -65.49 36.16 14.35
N PRO A 167 -65.27 36.52 15.63
CA PRO A 167 -66.28 37.18 16.46
C PRO A 167 -66.80 38.50 15.87
N THR A 168 -65.94 39.33 15.28
CA THR A 168 -66.34 40.59 14.65
C THR A 168 -67.12 40.37 13.35
N LEU A 169 -66.73 39.38 12.54
CA LEU A 169 -67.49 38.96 11.35
C LEU A 169 -68.87 38.39 11.71
N VAL A 170 -68.95 37.55 12.75
CA VAL A 170 -70.22 37.00 13.25
C VAL A 170 -71.10 38.12 13.82
N ALA A 171 -70.54 39.06 14.57
CA ALA A 171 -71.27 40.20 15.11
C ALA A 171 -71.84 41.08 13.99
N THR A 172 -71.04 41.41 12.97
CA THR A 172 -71.50 42.19 11.82
C THR A 172 -72.54 41.45 10.97
N ALA A 173 -72.38 40.14 10.75
CA ALA A 173 -73.39 39.32 10.06
C ALA A 173 -74.71 39.25 10.84
N ALA A 174 -74.65 39.08 12.16
CA ALA A 174 -75.81 39.11 13.04
C ALA A 174 -76.51 40.48 12.99
N GLU A 175 -75.75 41.57 12.95
CA GLU A 175 -76.29 42.92 12.83
C GLU A 175 -76.98 43.17 11.47
N VAL A 176 -76.37 42.71 10.37
CA VAL A 176 -76.98 42.76 9.03
C VAL A 176 -78.25 41.90 8.99
N ALA A 177 -78.26 40.71 9.57
CA ALA A 177 -79.44 39.86 9.67
C ALA A 177 -80.55 40.54 10.50
N LEU A 178 -80.21 41.22 11.60
CA LEU A 178 -81.16 42.00 12.40
C LEU A 178 -81.72 43.20 11.62
N ARG A 179 -80.87 43.94 10.89
CA ARG A 179 -81.31 45.03 10.01
C ARG A 179 -82.20 44.52 8.88
N GLY A 180 -81.83 43.39 8.27
CA GLY A 180 -82.63 42.69 7.27
C GLY A 180 -83.98 42.26 7.83
N GLY A 181 -84.01 41.62 9.00
CA GLY A 181 -85.23 41.25 9.71
C GLY A 181 -86.13 42.45 10.01
N LYS A 182 -85.56 43.58 10.46
CA LYS A 182 -86.30 44.84 10.66
C LYS A 182 -86.86 45.41 9.35
N ARG A 183 -86.13 45.29 8.24
CA ARG A 183 -86.58 45.75 6.91
C ARG A 183 -87.64 44.84 6.28
N TRP A 184 -87.56 43.53 6.52
CA TRP A 184 -88.53 42.54 6.05
C TRP A 184 -89.77 42.45 6.95
N ALA A 185 -89.69 42.81 8.23
CA ALA A 185 -90.81 42.74 9.17
C ALA A 185 -92.06 43.57 8.75
N PRO A 186 -91.94 44.75 8.13
CA PRO A 186 -93.08 45.45 7.56
C PRO A 186 -93.64 44.76 6.32
N TRP A 187 -92.78 44.20 5.48
CA TRP A 187 -93.16 43.49 4.26
C TRP A 187 -93.90 42.19 4.58
N SER A 188 -93.46 41.42 5.58
CA SER A 188 -94.14 40.22 6.04
C SER A 188 -95.51 40.49 6.67
N ARG A 189 -95.70 41.67 7.29
CA ARG A 189 -97.02 42.12 7.79
C ARG A 189 -97.94 42.64 6.67
N ARG A 190 -97.38 43.22 5.60
CA ARG A 190 -98.12 43.74 4.45
C ARG A 190 -98.42 42.67 3.39
N TRP A 191 -97.71 41.53 3.43
CA TRP A 191 -97.90 40.45 2.48
C TRP A 191 -99.31 39.84 2.63
N PRO A 192 -100.15 39.84 1.58
CA PRO A 192 -101.45 39.21 1.64
C PRO A 192 -101.30 37.69 1.72
N ARG A 193 -102.03 37.04 2.63
CA ARG A 193 -102.28 35.59 2.60
C ARG A 193 -103.22 35.24 1.44
N SER A 194 -102.81 35.49 0.21
CA SER A 194 -103.57 35.11 -0.98
C SER A 194 -102.74 34.24 -1.89
N ARG A 195 -102.49 33.01 -1.45
CA ARG A 195 -102.54 31.81 -2.30
C ARG A 195 -103.06 30.62 -1.50
N GLN A 196 -104.37 30.62 -1.20
CA GLN A 196 -105.10 29.38 -1.39
C GLN A 196 -105.13 29.14 -2.91
N VAL A 197 -104.15 28.43 -3.44
CA VAL A 197 -104.33 27.73 -4.71
C VAL A 197 -104.62 26.29 -4.34
N ARG A 198 -105.91 26.00 -4.29
CA ARG A 198 -106.44 24.65 -4.40
C ARG A 198 -106.18 24.21 -5.84
N THR A 199 -105.22 23.31 -6.06
CA THR A 199 -105.32 22.34 -7.14
C THR A 199 -104.80 21.00 -6.64
N ARG A 200 -105.71 20.04 -6.70
CA ARG A 200 -105.62 18.64 -6.33
C ARG A 200 -105.30 17.87 -7.62
N SER A 201 -104.22 17.10 -7.66
CA SER A 201 -104.01 15.96 -8.57
C SER A 201 -102.66 15.31 -8.21
N SER A 202 -102.61 14.21 -7.45
CA SER A 202 -102.62 12.82 -7.92
C SER A 202 -101.55 12.49 -8.97
N ILE A 203 -100.53 11.71 -8.57
CA ILE A 203 -99.73 10.69 -9.29
C ILE A 203 -98.76 10.14 -8.21
N SER A 204 -99.07 9.01 -7.55
CA SER A 204 -98.78 7.61 -7.91
C SER A 204 -97.29 7.26 -8.06
N LEU A 205 -96.80 6.50 -7.08
CA LEU A 205 -96.06 5.22 -7.21
C LEU A 205 -95.07 5.04 -8.38
N ALA A 206 -93.78 4.87 -8.04
CA ALA A 206 -92.87 3.83 -8.56
C ALA A 206 -91.50 4.03 -7.84
N SER A 207 -91.12 3.27 -6.81
CA SER A 207 -90.46 1.96 -6.86
C SER A 207 -89.64 1.68 -8.13
N SER A 208 -88.32 1.83 -8.03
CA SER A 208 -87.32 1.07 -8.80
C SER A 208 -86.00 1.15 -8.02
N THR A 209 -85.69 0.20 -7.13
CA THR A 209 -84.91 -1.03 -7.37
C THR A 209 -83.60 -0.85 -8.14
N ALA A 210 -82.53 -1.39 -7.51
CA ALA A 210 -81.29 -1.94 -8.08
C ALA A 210 -80.02 -1.04 -8.13
N SER A 211 -79.19 -1.22 -7.08
CA SER A 211 -77.72 -1.39 -7.12
C SER A 211 -77.35 -2.64 -7.99
N PRO A 212 -76.10 -2.92 -8.49
CA PRO A 212 -74.78 -2.56 -7.91
C PRO A 212 -73.54 -2.36 -8.84
N SER A 213 -72.45 -1.81 -8.27
CA SER A 213 -70.99 -2.13 -8.38
C SER A 213 -70.36 -2.56 -9.75
N ARG A 214 -69.23 -2.02 -10.28
CA ARG A 214 -67.77 -2.02 -9.90
C ARG A 214 -66.95 -1.36 -11.08
N PRO A 215 -65.59 -1.44 -11.20
CA PRO A 215 -64.53 -0.83 -10.40
C PRO A 215 -63.45 -0.04 -11.22
N ILE A 216 -62.61 0.66 -10.46
CA ILE A 216 -61.26 1.26 -10.66
C ILE A 216 -60.42 0.79 -11.87
N SER A 217 -59.78 1.77 -12.55
CA SER A 217 -58.46 1.63 -13.20
C SER A 217 -57.69 2.96 -13.13
N TRP A 218 -56.46 2.95 -12.62
CA TRP A 218 -55.47 4.04 -12.74
C TRP A 218 -54.40 3.64 -13.76
N PRO A 219 -53.72 4.59 -14.43
CA PRO A 219 -52.48 4.32 -15.14
C PRO A 219 -51.31 4.06 -14.18
#